data_AF-A0A831YLP1-F1
#
_entry.id   AF-A0A831YLP1-F1
#
_cell.length_a   1.000
_cell.length_b   1.000
_cell.length_c   1.000
_cell.angle_alpha   90.00
_cell.angle_beta   90.00
_cell.angle_gamma   90.00
#
_symmetry.space_group_name_H-M   'P 1'
#
loop_
_entity.id
_entity.type
_entity.pdbx_description
1 polymer ?
#
loop_
_entity_poly.entity_id
_entity_poly.type
_entity_poly.pdbx_seq_one_letter_code
_entity_poly.pdbx_strand_id
1 'polypeptide(L)'
;MDYENICFVVMPFGTRDIDGVQVDFDHIYETVLKPAIDGAPTPEGGVIQARRTDQDFFSGLITQDMFDYLEFSRLVLADITSLNANVFYELGIRHTLRESGTIIVRQPGVTLPFDIRMAKAFPYEYRPDESAEESRQLIRTVVSGSLVEERLDSPVQATMRFHRKRSEQTEALALAVENEVRQLDPWGAIKRLRELVGRPDATALDRMKLGLLLKEQGEWDEAVRLFTDVTTELPAYAEAWRERGIAENKTARADAAADAPGETSLRQSIALNLNDFDAHASLGGVLKRAGRREEALESYEAANGYSNSHPYPFLNMLKLRAALHGTLALSGADSRTLQRARRLRFAQSEAKQDEPWSHFDSAELCLLDGDVHEALVRLRLGVAASTAEFQIDTFKQSLQLLLGVQPPISGLPALLAELD
;
A
#
# COMPACT_ATOMS: atom_id res chain seq x y z
N MET A 1 7.24 33.61 -19.18
CA MET A 1 5.81 33.57 -19.57
C MET A 1 4.99 34.17 -18.44
N ASP A 2 3.79 34.68 -18.73
CA ASP A 2 2.87 35.21 -17.71
C ASP A 2 1.99 34.09 -17.15
N TYR A 3 2.58 33.25 -16.28
CA TYR A 3 1.90 32.08 -15.72
C TYR A 3 0.74 32.43 -14.77
N GLU A 4 0.70 33.66 -14.26
CA GLU A 4 -0.34 34.16 -13.35
C GLU A 4 -1.70 34.27 -14.02
N ASN A 5 -1.75 34.30 -15.35
CA ASN A 5 -2.97 34.34 -16.15
C ASN A 5 -3.23 33.05 -16.92
N ILE A 6 -2.57 31.94 -16.54
CA ILE A 6 -2.67 30.66 -17.25
C ILE A 6 -3.40 29.61 -16.41
N CYS A 7 -4.34 28.91 -17.07
CA CYS A 7 -4.83 27.61 -16.66
C CYS A 7 -4.21 26.57 -17.60
N PHE A 8 -3.27 25.81 -17.08
CA PHE A 8 -2.60 24.77 -17.85
C PHE A 8 -3.46 23.51 -17.90
N VAL A 9 -3.74 23.03 -19.11
CA VAL A 9 -4.62 21.90 -19.38
C VAL A 9 -3.79 20.66 -19.64
N VAL A 10 -3.89 19.72 -18.70
CA VAL A 10 -3.24 18.42 -18.75
C VAL A 10 -4.27 17.41 -19.25
N MET A 11 -4.10 16.94 -20.49
CA MET A 11 -5.04 16.01 -21.11
C MET A 11 -4.37 15.15 -22.19
N PRO A 12 -4.96 14.02 -22.59
CA PRO A 12 -4.50 13.27 -23.75
C PRO A 12 -4.64 14.08 -25.05
N PHE A 13 -3.85 13.74 -26.07
CA PHE A 13 -3.90 14.37 -27.39
C PHE A 13 -4.64 13.52 -28.42
N GLY A 14 -5.31 14.16 -29.39
CA GLY A 14 -5.94 13.49 -30.52
C GLY A 14 -7.03 12.49 -30.12
N THR A 15 -7.39 11.62 -31.05
CA THR A 15 -8.37 10.56 -30.78
C THR A 15 -7.72 9.40 -30.02
N ARG A 16 -8.42 8.90 -29.01
CA ARG A 16 -8.03 7.72 -28.22
C ARG A 16 -9.18 6.74 -28.10
N ASP A 17 -8.84 5.46 -28.09
CA ASP A 17 -9.77 4.38 -27.77
C ASP A 17 -9.86 4.22 -26.25
N ILE A 18 -11.06 4.37 -25.70
CA ILE A 18 -11.37 4.14 -24.29
C ILE A 18 -12.46 3.07 -24.25
N ASP A 19 -12.09 1.84 -23.88
CA ASP A 19 -13.00 0.70 -23.76
C ASP A 19 -13.90 0.46 -25.00
N GLY A 20 -13.34 0.65 -26.20
CA GLY A 20 -14.03 0.47 -27.48
C GLY A 20 -14.77 1.72 -27.97
N VAL A 21 -14.67 2.83 -27.25
CA VAL A 21 -15.24 4.13 -27.64
C VAL A 21 -14.12 5.07 -28.07
N GLN A 22 -14.24 5.61 -29.29
CA GLN A 22 -13.31 6.62 -29.81
C GLN A 22 -13.67 7.99 -29.24
N VAL A 23 -12.75 8.55 -28.45
CA VAL A 23 -12.90 9.87 -27.81
C VAL A 23 -11.89 10.83 -28.43
N ASP A 24 -12.40 11.96 -28.95
CA ASP A 24 -11.60 13.00 -29.60
C ASP A 24 -11.25 14.12 -28.62
N PHE A 25 -10.03 14.06 -28.07
CA PHE A 25 -9.56 15.01 -27.07
C PHE A 25 -9.24 16.39 -27.64
N ASP A 26 -8.92 16.50 -28.93
CA ASP A 26 -8.71 17.80 -29.57
C ASP A 26 -10.03 18.52 -29.74
N HIS A 27 -11.07 17.81 -30.17
CA HIS A 27 -12.42 18.37 -30.22
C HIS A 27 -12.93 18.80 -28.84
N ILE A 28 -12.72 17.98 -27.80
CA ILE A 28 -13.11 18.33 -26.42
C ILE A 28 -12.39 19.58 -25.93
N TYR A 29 -11.09 19.69 -26.19
CA TYR A 29 -10.31 20.86 -25.81
C TYR A 29 -10.87 22.13 -26.46
N GLU A 30 -11.04 22.13 -27.78
CA GLU A 30 -11.46 23.30 -28.54
C GLU A 30 -12.92 23.70 -28.31
N THR A 31 -13.81 22.74 -28.04
CA THR A 31 -15.26 23.00 -27.93
C THR A 31 -15.76 23.11 -26.49
N VAL A 32 -15.06 22.53 -25.51
CA VAL A 32 -15.52 22.50 -24.12
C VAL A 32 -14.52 23.18 -23.19
N LEU A 33 -13.30 22.64 -23.07
CA LEU A 33 -12.37 23.07 -22.02
C LEU A 33 -11.85 24.49 -22.25
N LYS A 34 -11.34 24.78 -23.45
CA LYS A 34 -10.78 26.09 -23.79
C LYS A 34 -11.82 27.21 -23.69
N PRO A 35 -13.03 27.12 -24.29
CA PRO A 35 -14.05 28.16 -24.14
C PRO A 35 -14.58 28.34 -22.71
N ALA A 36 -14.57 27.29 -21.89
CA ALA A 36 -14.96 27.37 -20.50
C ALA A 36 -13.95 28.17 -19.68
N ILE A 37 -12.66 27.83 -19.83
CA ILE A 37 -11.53 28.47 -19.15
C ILE A 37 -11.35 29.91 -19.64
N ASP A 38 -11.26 30.14 -20.95
CA ASP A 38 -11.04 31.48 -21.54
C ASP A 38 -12.21 32.44 -21.22
N GLY A 39 -13.39 31.90 -20.93
CA GLY A 39 -14.56 32.68 -20.50
C GLY A 39 -14.66 32.92 -18.99
N ALA A 40 -13.72 32.42 -18.19
CA ALA A 40 -13.73 32.60 -16.73
C ALA A 40 -13.07 33.95 -16.37
N PRO A 41 -13.79 34.89 -15.73
CA PRO A 41 -13.21 36.15 -15.30
C PRO A 41 -12.23 35.94 -14.14
N THR A 42 -11.16 36.74 -14.12
CA THR A 42 -10.26 36.80 -12.97
C THR A 42 -10.69 37.85 -11.96
N PRO A 43 -10.41 37.68 -10.65
CA PRO A 43 -10.81 38.62 -9.60
C PRO A 43 -10.29 40.06 -9.79
N GLU A 44 -9.10 40.20 -10.37
CA GLU A 44 -8.43 41.47 -10.63
C GLU A 44 -8.90 42.19 -11.90
N GLY A 45 -9.86 41.63 -12.63
CA GLY A 45 -10.37 42.20 -13.87
C GLY A 45 -9.55 41.78 -15.09
N GLY A 46 -9.91 40.63 -15.64
CA GLY A 46 -9.26 40.00 -16.79
C GLY A 46 -9.88 38.66 -17.13
N VAL A 47 -9.19 37.87 -17.96
CA VAL A 47 -9.56 36.48 -18.28
C VAL A 47 -8.36 35.58 -18.07
N ILE A 48 -8.60 34.36 -17.60
CA ILE A 48 -7.59 33.31 -17.56
C ILE A 48 -7.49 32.64 -18.93
N GLN A 49 -6.29 32.22 -19.33
CA GLN A 49 -6.06 31.61 -20.64
C GLN A 49 -5.79 30.12 -20.51
N ALA A 50 -6.52 29.31 -21.27
CA ALA A 50 -6.25 27.89 -21.41
C ALA A 50 -4.98 27.67 -22.23
N ARG A 51 -4.05 26.87 -21.71
CA ARG A 51 -2.82 26.48 -22.41
C ARG A 51 -2.64 24.97 -22.40
N ARG A 52 -2.21 24.41 -23.53
CA ARG A 52 -1.91 22.98 -23.73
C ARG A 52 -0.52 22.86 -24.38
N THR A 53 0.26 21.85 -24.00
CA THR A 53 1.70 21.75 -24.37
C THR A 53 1.98 21.62 -25.87
N ASP A 54 1.00 21.27 -26.69
CA ASP A 54 1.18 21.18 -28.15
C ASP A 54 1.02 22.51 -28.88
N GLN A 55 0.52 23.56 -28.22
CA GLN A 55 0.31 24.89 -28.81
C GLN A 55 1.57 25.78 -28.78
N ASP A 56 2.62 25.35 -28.09
CA ASP A 56 3.90 26.05 -28.02
C ASP A 56 4.98 25.21 -28.73
N PHE A 57 5.45 25.65 -29.89
CA PHE A 57 6.62 25.05 -30.55
C PHE A 57 7.88 25.40 -29.77
N PHE A 58 8.28 24.54 -28.82
CA PHE A 58 9.42 24.78 -27.93
C PHE A 58 10.78 24.62 -28.62
N SER A 59 11.75 25.50 -28.31
CA SER A 59 13.13 25.44 -28.81
C SER A 59 14.14 24.83 -27.80
N GLY A 60 13.67 24.10 -26.79
CA GLY A 60 14.47 23.54 -25.69
C GLY A 60 14.17 22.06 -25.36
N LEU A 61 14.73 21.54 -24.27
CA LEU A 61 14.40 20.21 -23.72
C LEU A 61 12.96 20.25 -23.20
N ILE A 62 12.05 19.52 -23.86
CA ILE A 62 10.59 19.46 -23.63
C ILE A 62 10.19 19.32 -22.14
N THR A 63 11.08 18.78 -21.29
CA THR A 63 10.81 18.51 -19.89
C THR A 63 10.78 19.75 -18.98
N GLN A 64 11.59 20.79 -19.20
CA GLN A 64 11.68 21.91 -18.23
C GLN A 64 10.45 22.83 -18.27
N ASP A 65 10.00 23.21 -19.47
CA ASP A 65 8.86 24.13 -19.64
C ASP A 65 7.54 23.53 -19.13
N MET A 66 7.37 22.21 -19.24
CA MET A 66 6.21 21.49 -18.66
C MET A 66 6.19 21.61 -17.13
N PHE A 67 7.35 21.46 -16.46
CA PHE A 67 7.41 21.63 -15.01
C PHE A 67 7.11 23.07 -14.60
N ASP A 68 7.59 24.05 -15.35
CA ASP A 68 7.27 25.46 -15.10
C ASP A 68 5.76 25.73 -15.22
N TYR A 69 5.09 25.14 -16.22
CA TYR A 69 3.64 25.20 -16.32
C TYR A 69 2.94 24.55 -15.12
N LEU A 70 3.41 23.39 -14.65
CA LEU A 70 2.83 22.71 -13.49
C LEU A 70 3.07 23.48 -12.17
N GLU A 71 4.21 24.16 -12.02
CA GLU A 71 4.57 24.88 -10.80
C GLU A 71 3.94 26.28 -10.73
N PHE A 72 4.09 27.04 -11.83
CA PHE A 72 3.84 28.48 -11.82
C PHE A 72 2.49 28.86 -12.40
N SER A 73 1.83 27.99 -13.19
CA SER A 73 0.47 28.31 -13.67
C SER A 73 -0.48 28.46 -12.49
N ARG A 74 -1.29 29.52 -12.55
CA ARG A 74 -2.26 29.84 -11.51
C ARG A 74 -3.22 28.69 -11.26
N LEU A 75 -3.69 28.06 -12.33
CA LEU A 75 -4.50 26.84 -12.26
C LEU A 75 -3.91 25.74 -13.15
N VAL A 76 -4.17 24.50 -12.76
CA VAL A 76 -4.02 23.32 -13.61
C VAL A 76 -5.37 22.60 -13.68
N LEU A 77 -5.82 22.27 -14.89
CA LEU A 77 -6.99 21.45 -15.13
C LEU A 77 -6.56 20.13 -15.76
N ALA A 78 -6.76 19.02 -15.04
CA ALA A 78 -6.39 17.67 -15.47
C ALA A 78 -7.61 16.85 -15.90
N ASP A 79 -7.61 16.40 -17.15
CA ASP A 79 -8.62 15.47 -17.67
C ASP A 79 -8.15 14.02 -17.52
N ILE A 80 -8.77 13.31 -16.57
CA ILE A 80 -8.42 11.92 -16.24
C ILE A 80 -9.31 10.88 -16.94
N THR A 81 -10.11 11.29 -17.94
CA THR A 81 -11.10 10.42 -18.60
C THR A 81 -10.51 9.13 -19.16
N SER A 82 -9.35 9.20 -19.84
CA SER A 82 -8.75 8.01 -20.47
C SER A 82 -7.79 7.23 -19.57
N LEU A 83 -7.69 7.57 -18.28
CA LEU A 83 -6.70 7.01 -17.36
C LEU A 83 -5.26 7.06 -17.90
N ASN A 84 -4.90 8.13 -18.62
CA ASN A 84 -3.59 8.25 -19.25
C ASN A 84 -2.47 8.39 -18.20
N ALA A 85 -1.44 7.56 -18.31
CA ALA A 85 -0.32 7.56 -17.36
C ALA A 85 0.43 8.91 -17.29
N ASN A 86 0.55 9.64 -18.41
CA ASN A 86 1.23 10.94 -18.43
C ASN A 86 0.42 12.00 -17.67
N VAL A 87 -0.90 12.01 -17.86
CA VAL A 87 -1.82 12.91 -17.13
C VAL A 87 -1.70 12.67 -15.63
N PHE A 88 -1.65 11.41 -15.19
CA PHE A 88 -1.48 11.08 -13.78
C PHE A 88 -0.10 11.46 -13.24
N TYR A 89 0.95 11.32 -14.04
CA TYR A 89 2.29 11.76 -13.67
C TYR A 89 2.35 13.28 -13.45
N GLU A 90 1.82 14.07 -14.38
CA GLU A 90 1.74 15.53 -14.29
C GLU A 90 0.85 15.99 -13.13
N LEU A 91 -0.28 15.30 -12.89
CA LEU A 91 -1.15 15.55 -11.74
C LEU A 91 -0.43 15.27 -10.41
N GLY A 92 0.34 14.18 -10.33
CA GLY A 92 1.15 13.86 -9.16
C GLY A 92 2.18 14.94 -8.86
N ILE A 93 2.90 15.41 -9.89
CA ILE A 93 3.85 16.52 -9.76
C ILE A 93 3.16 17.80 -9.28
N ARG A 94 2.02 18.18 -9.89
CA ARG A 94 1.25 19.36 -9.46
C ARG A 94 0.85 19.27 -7.99
N HIS A 95 0.35 18.10 -7.56
CA HIS A 95 0.02 17.87 -6.15
C HIS A 95 1.26 18.00 -5.25
N THR A 96 2.45 17.59 -5.69
CA THR A 96 3.68 17.81 -4.91
C THR A 96 4.06 19.29 -4.82
N LEU A 97 3.96 20.04 -5.91
CA LEU A 97 4.47 21.41 -5.98
C LEU A 97 3.52 22.45 -5.36
N ARG A 98 2.21 22.23 -5.46
CA ARG A 98 1.19 23.24 -5.11
C ARG A 98 0.14 22.67 -4.17
N GLU A 99 -0.26 23.50 -3.21
CA GLU A 99 -1.25 23.13 -2.19
C GLU A 99 -2.69 23.27 -2.72
N SER A 100 -2.87 24.10 -3.75
CA SER A 100 -4.15 24.56 -4.27
C SER A 100 -4.06 24.85 -5.78
N GLY A 101 -5.22 24.99 -6.42
CA GLY A 101 -5.36 25.39 -7.81
C GLY A 101 -5.27 24.21 -8.78
N THR A 102 -5.66 23.01 -8.34
CA THR A 102 -5.70 21.80 -9.16
C THR A 102 -7.15 21.37 -9.35
N ILE A 103 -7.62 21.44 -10.59
CA ILE A 103 -8.98 21.06 -10.99
C ILE A 103 -8.90 19.73 -11.72
N ILE A 104 -9.73 18.76 -11.33
CA ILE A 104 -9.80 17.46 -11.99
C ILE A 104 -11.15 17.35 -12.69
N VAL A 105 -11.15 16.97 -13.96
CA VAL A 105 -12.36 16.73 -14.74
C VAL A 105 -12.38 15.31 -15.31
N ARG A 106 -13.58 14.78 -15.56
CA ARG A 106 -13.74 13.46 -16.20
C ARG A 106 -15.07 13.34 -16.93
N GLN A 107 -15.17 12.39 -17.85
CA GLN A 107 -16.46 11.94 -18.38
C GLN A 107 -17.16 10.94 -17.42
N PRO A 108 -18.51 10.86 -17.45
CA PRO A 108 -19.28 9.80 -16.78
C PRO A 108 -18.87 8.38 -17.20
N GLY A 109 -19.07 7.40 -16.33
CA GLY A 109 -18.86 5.97 -16.65
C GLY A 109 -17.43 5.43 -16.45
N VAL A 110 -16.44 6.29 -16.20
CA VAL A 110 -15.06 5.85 -15.94
C VAL A 110 -14.88 5.43 -14.47
N THR A 111 -14.38 4.21 -14.25
CA THR A 111 -14.01 3.74 -12.90
C THR A 111 -12.63 4.26 -12.54
N LEU A 112 -12.55 5.12 -11.52
CA LEU A 112 -11.27 5.72 -11.12
C LEU A 112 -10.40 4.75 -10.30
N PRO A 113 -9.06 4.81 -10.50
CA PRO A 113 -8.09 4.20 -9.60
C PRO A 113 -8.36 4.59 -8.15
N PHE A 114 -8.06 3.68 -7.21
CA PHE A 114 -8.38 3.87 -5.79
C PHE A 114 -7.81 5.18 -5.22
N ASP A 115 -6.56 5.51 -5.55
CA ASP A 115 -5.83 6.65 -4.98
C ASP A 115 -6.42 8.03 -5.32
N ILE A 116 -7.17 8.14 -6.43
CA ILE A 116 -7.75 9.41 -6.91
C ILE A 116 -9.26 9.49 -6.66
N ARG A 117 -9.87 8.40 -6.20
CA ARG A 117 -11.33 8.31 -5.95
C ARG A 117 -11.82 9.28 -4.88
N MET A 118 -10.92 9.68 -3.97
CA MET A 118 -11.19 10.66 -2.92
C MET A 118 -11.11 12.11 -3.43
N ALA A 119 -10.44 12.34 -4.57
CA ALA A 119 -10.33 13.67 -5.16
C ALA A 119 -11.62 14.05 -5.88
N LYS A 120 -12.05 15.30 -5.72
CA LYS A 120 -13.27 15.81 -6.35
C LYS A 120 -13.04 16.01 -7.85
N ALA A 121 -13.49 15.05 -8.65
CA ALA A 121 -13.48 15.15 -10.11
C ALA A 121 -14.83 15.65 -10.64
N PHE A 122 -14.82 16.74 -11.40
CA PHE A 122 -16.01 17.33 -11.99
C PHE A 122 -16.41 16.62 -13.28
N PRO A 123 -17.66 16.16 -13.42
CA PRO A 123 -18.11 15.51 -14.64
C PRO A 123 -18.22 16.52 -15.77
N TYR A 124 -17.92 16.11 -16.99
CA TYR A 124 -18.24 16.85 -18.20
C TYR A 124 -18.68 15.88 -19.31
N GLU A 125 -19.50 16.39 -20.22
CA GLU A 125 -19.94 15.72 -21.43
C GLU A 125 -19.74 16.68 -22.61
N TYR A 126 -19.45 16.14 -23.78
CA TYR A 126 -19.23 16.94 -25.00
C TYR A 126 -20.25 16.62 -26.10
N ARG A 127 -21.13 15.66 -25.85
CA ARG A 127 -22.22 15.25 -26.74
C ARG A 127 -23.43 14.81 -25.91
N PRO A 128 -24.66 15.17 -26.32
CA PRO A 128 -25.01 16.11 -27.40
C PRO A 128 -24.57 17.56 -27.11
N ASP A 129 -24.69 18.47 -28.07
CA ASP A 129 -24.21 19.86 -27.95
C ASP A 129 -24.78 20.63 -26.74
N GLU A 130 -26.01 20.31 -26.34
CA GLU A 130 -26.65 20.87 -25.14
C GLU A 130 -25.83 20.54 -23.87
N SER A 131 -25.41 19.28 -23.72
CA SER A 131 -24.56 18.82 -22.61
C SER A 131 -23.16 19.44 -22.64
N ALA A 132 -22.67 19.83 -23.83
CA ALA A 132 -21.41 20.56 -23.97
C ALA A 132 -21.51 21.98 -23.41
N GLU A 133 -22.65 22.68 -23.58
CA GLU A 133 -22.86 24.00 -22.99
C GLU A 133 -22.99 23.94 -21.46
N GLU A 134 -23.72 22.96 -20.94
CA GLU A 134 -23.81 22.72 -19.49
C GLU A 134 -22.42 22.45 -18.89
N SER A 135 -21.61 21.64 -19.57
CA SER A 135 -20.24 21.36 -19.18
C SER A 135 -19.35 22.60 -19.21
N ARG A 136 -19.48 23.45 -20.25
CA ARG A 136 -18.76 24.74 -20.31
C ARG A 136 -19.13 25.63 -19.12
N GLN A 137 -20.41 25.72 -18.79
CA GLN A 137 -20.88 26.54 -17.68
C GLN A 137 -20.37 26.00 -16.34
N LEU A 138 -20.44 24.69 -16.11
CA LEU A 138 -19.94 24.06 -14.89
C LEU A 138 -18.43 24.28 -14.72
N ILE A 139 -17.64 23.99 -15.76
CA ILE A 139 -16.18 24.15 -15.70
C ILE A 139 -15.82 25.62 -15.48
N ARG A 140 -16.50 26.56 -16.14
CA ARG A 140 -16.31 27.99 -15.90
C ARG A 140 -16.58 28.37 -14.44
N THR A 141 -17.67 27.88 -13.85
CA THR A 141 -17.98 28.11 -12.43
C THR A 141 -16.89 27.54 -11.52
N VAL A 142 -16.39 26.34 -11.80
CA VAL A 142 -15.32 25.72 -11.02
C VAL A 142 -14.03 26.53 -11.12
N VAL A 143 -13.62 26.90 -12.34
CA VAL A 143 -12.42 27.73 -12.59
C VAL A 143 -12.54 29.07 -11.87
N SER A 144 -13.64 29.81 -12.05
CA SER A 144 -13.85 31.09 -11.36
C SER A 144 -13.88 30.94 -9.84
N GLY A 145 -14.49 29.87 -9.31
CA GLY A 145 -14.49 29.58 -7.88
C GLY A 145 -13.09 29.32 -7.34
N SER A 146 -12.30 28.51 -8.04
CA SER A 146 -10.90 28.21 -7.70
C SER A 146 -9.96 29.42 -7.80
N LEU A 147 -10.31 30.46 -8.58
CA LEU A 147 -9.56 31.72 -8.64
C LEU A 147 -9.80 32.63 -7.44
N VAL A 148 -10.97 32.51 -6.80
CA VAL A 148 -11.38 33.35 -5.65
C VAL A 148 -11.05 32.68 -4.33
N GLU A 149 -11.30 31.37 -4.23
CA GLU A 149 -11.12 30.62 -2.99
C GLU A 149 -9.96 29.64 -3.09
N GLU A 150 -8.91 29.93 -2.32
CA GLU A 150 -7.78 29.02 -2.17
C GLU A 150 -8.16 27.87 -1.22
N ARG A 151 -8.45 26.71 -1.80
CA ARG A 151 -8.77 25.49 -1.05
C ARG A 151 -7.63 24.50 -1.23
N LEU A 152 -7.25 23.84 -0.12
CA LEU A 152 -6.31 22.72 -0.14
C LEU A 152 -6.93 21.58 -0.97
N ASP A 153 -6.37 21.33 -2.15
CA ASP A 153 -6.84 20.31 -3.09
C ASP A 153 -5.79 19.23 -3.37
N SER A 154 -4.53 19.47 -2.97
CA SER A 154 -3.47 18.49 -3.08
C SER A 154 -3.48 17.51 -1.90
N PRO A 155 -3.62 16.20 -2.15
CA PRO A 155 -3.51 15.18 -1.10
C PRO A 155 -2.08 15.09 -0.55
N VAL A 156 -1.07 15.32 -1.39
CA VAL A 156 0.35 15.32 -0.98
C VAL A 156 0.62 16.49 -0.03
N GLN A 157 0.13 17.68 -0.36
CA GLN A 157 0.31 18.86 0.49
C GLN A 157 -0.56 18.80 1.74
N ALA A 158 -1.72 18.16 1.68
CA ALA A 158 -2.50 17.89 2.89
C ALA A 158 -1.71 17.05 3.89
N THR A 159 -1.06 15.97 3.43
CA THR A 159 -0.14 15.18 4.24
C THR A 159 1.08 15.99 4.67
N MET A 160 1.72 16.72 3.76
CA MET A 160 2.91 17.52 4.07
C MET A 160 2.62 18.67 5.03
N ARG A 161 1.42 19.26 5.05
CA ARG A 161 1.02 20.29 6.02
C ARG A 161 0.99 19.74 7.46
N PHE A 162 0.73 18.44 7.65
CA PHE A 162 0.95 17.78 8.94
C PHE A 162 2.45 17.64 9.28
N HIS A 163 3.33 17.60 8.27
CA HIS A 163 4.78 17.48 8.43
C HIS A 163 5.59 18.80 8.39
N ARG A 164 5.01 19.91 7.90
CA ARG A 164 5.73 21.16 7.53
C ARG A 164 6.03 22.15 8.66
N LYS A 165 5.70 21.86 9.92
CA LYS A 165 6.14 22.69 11.06
C LYS A 165 7.47 22.23 11.67
N ARG A 166 8.31 21.52 10.92
CA ARG A 166 9.59 21.06 11.42
C ARG A 166 10.60 22.20 11.40
N SER A 167 11.25 22.41 12.53
CA SER A 167 12.43 23.24 12.67
C SER A 167 13.57 22.67 11.84
N GLU A 168 14.49 23.53 11.41
CA GLU A 168 15.71 23.13 10.69
C GLU A 168 16.50 22.05 11.47
N GLN A 169 16.47 22.10 12.82
CA GLN A 169 17.11 21.08 13.64
C GLN A 169 16.43 19.71 13.51
N THR A 170 15.10 19.67 13.48
CA THR A 170 14.35 18.42 13.31
C THR A 170 14.51 17.86 11.89
N GLU A 171 14.58 18.72 10.87
CA GLU A 171 14.90 18.30 9.50
C GLU A 171 16.33 17.75 9.39
N ALA A 172 17.31 18.40 10.00
CA ALA A 172 18.69 17.91 10.03
C ALA A 172 18.80 16.53 10.72
N LEU A 173 18.03 16.30 11.78
CA LEU A 173 17.94 14.98 12.42
C LEU A 173 17.29 13.95 11.49
N ALA A 174 16.22 14.31 10.78
CA ALA A 174 15.57 13.39 9.84
C ALA A 174 16.53 12.96 8.72
N LEU A 175 17.29 13.90 8.16
CA LEU A 175 18.33 13.60 7.17
C LEU A 175 19.43 12.70 7.74
N ALA A 176 19.86 12.96 8.98
CA ALA A 176 20.86 12.14 9.64
C ALA A 176 20.37 10.69 9.86
N VAL A 177 19.09 10.50 10.20
CA VAL A 177 18.47 9.17 10.29
C VAL A 177 18.55 8.44 8.95
N GLU A 178 18.18 9.09 7.84
CA GLU A 178 18.24 8.46 6.52
C GLU A 178 19.67 8.00 6.16
N ASN A 179 20.68 8.76 6.56
CA ASN A 179 22.07 8.38 6.33
C ASN A 179 22.48 7.14 7.13
N GLU A 180 22.06 7.00 8.40
CA GLU A 180 22.34 5.79 9.18
C GLU A 180 21.67 4.55 8.58
N VAL A 181 20.41 4.69 8.13
CA VAL A 181 19.68 3.60 7.44
C VAL A 181 20.40 3.19 6.16
N ARG A 182 20.89 4.15 5.36
CA ARG A 182 21.67 3.86 4.15
C ARG A 182 22.98 3.13 4.43
N GLN A 183 23.58 3.38 5.60
CA GLN A 183 24.80 2.67 6.04
C GLN A 183 24.50 1.33 6.72
N LEU A 184 23.23 0.92 6.78
CA LEU A 184 22.79 -0.29 7.46
C LEU A 184 23.17 -0.29 8.96
N ASP A 185 23.16 0.89 9.60
CA ASP A 185 23.32 1.05 11.05
C ASP A 185 21.96 1.26 11.73
N PRO A 186 21.25 0.18 12.11
CA PRO A 186 19.93 0.29 12.75
C PRO A 186 20.01 0.96 14.12
N TRP A 187 21.09 0.78 14.88
CA TRP A 187 21.22 1.34 16.23
C TRP A 187 21.55 2.84 16.19
N GLY A 188 22.39 3.27 15.25
CA GLY A 188 22.60 4.68 14.94
C GLY A 188 21.29 5.36 14.51
N ALA A 189 20.53 4.74 13.62
CA ALA A 189 19.23 5.24 13.18
C ALA A 189 18.23 5.35 14.35
N ILE A 190 18.10 4.32 15.18
CA ILE A 190 17.23 4.32 16.37
C ILE A 190 17.63 5.44 17.34
N LYS A 191 18.93 5.62 17.62
CA LYS A 191 19.41 6.68 18.52
C LYS A 191 18.98 8.06 18.03
N ARG A 192 19.16 8.35 16.75
CA ARG A 192 18.77 9.65 16.15
C ARG A 192 17.27 9.82 16.08
N LEU A 193 16.53 8.75 15.77
CA LEU A 193 15.07 8.78 15.77
C LEU A 193 14.48 9.03 17.15
N ARG A 194 15.07 8.50 18.23
CA ARG A 194 14.66 8.84 19.60
C ARG A 194 14.84 10.32 19.90
N GLU A 195 15.96 10.92 19.49
CA GLU A 195 16.18 12.37 19.63
C GLU A 195 15.14 13.16 18.84
N LEU A 196 14.91 12.76 17.60
CA LEU A 196 13.96 13.39 16.70
C LEU A 196 12.53 13.31 17.23
N VAL A 197 12.09 12.14 17.71
CA VAL A 197 10.74 11.93 18.30
C VAL A 197 10.55 12.76 19.58
N GLY A 198 11.63 13.08 20.29
CA GLY A 198 11.60 13.99 21.43
C GLY A 198 11.41 15.46 21.07
N ARG A 199 11.43 15.83 19.79
CA ARG A 199 11.22 17.21 19.35
C ARG A 199 9.72 17.57 19.34
N PRO A 200 9.34 18.81 19.73
CA PRO A 200 7.92 19.21 19.79
C PRO A 200 7.17 19.18 18.45
N ASP A 201 7.92 19.25 17.35
CA ASP A 201 7.47 19.22 15.96
C ASP A 201 7.65 17.85 15.31
N ALA A 202 7.96 16.81 16.09
CA ALA A 202 7.99 15.44 15.61
C ALA A 202 6.60 14.93 15.25
N THR A 203 6.53 14.13 14.20
CA THR A 203 5.26 13.69 13.61
C THR A 203 4.95 12.25 13.96
N ALA A 204 3.67 11.84 13.86
CA ALA A 204 3.30 10.44 14.02
C ALA A 204 4.08 9.50 13.08
N LEU A 205 4.46 9.93 11.87
CA LEU A 205 5.28 9.10 10.98
C LEU A 205 6.71 8.92 11.49
N ASP A 206 7.27 9.88 12.22
CA ASP A 206 8.58 9.70 12.85
C ASP A 206 8.52 8.65 13.97
N ARG A 207 7.46 8.67 14.78
CA ARG A 207 7.17 7.64 15.79
C ARG A 207 6.95 6.27 15.14
N MET A 208 6.24 6.24 14.01
CA MET A 208 6.02 5.03 13.22
C MET A 208 7.36 4.43 12.75
N LYS A 209 8.24 5.25 12.17
CA LYS A 209 9.59 4.81 11.73
C LYS A 209 10.42 4.27 12.88
N LEU A 210 10.43 4.95 14.03
CA LEU A 210 11.14 4.48 15.21
C LEU A 210 10.55 3.14 15.71
N GLY A 211 9.22 3.04 15.79
CA GLY A 211 8.54 1.82 16.20
C GLY A 211 8.85 0.63 15.30
N LEU A 212 8.91 0.83 13.97
CA LEU A 212 9.26 -0.22 13.01
C LEU A 212 10.71 -0.71 13.19
N LEU A 213 11.68 0.18 13.37
CA LEU A 213 13.07 -0.23 13.61
C LEU A 213 13.23 -0.95 14.96
N LEU A 214 12.56 -0.47 16.01
CA LEU A 214 12.58 -1.13 17.32
C LEU A 214 11.94 -2.54 17.24
N LYS A 215 10.84 -2.68 16.50
CA LYS A 215 10.20 -3.97 16.20
C LYS A 215 11.18 -4.95 15.55
N GLU A 216 11.95 -4.49 14.57
CA GLU A 216 12.97 -5.33 13.89
C GLU A 216 14.10 -5.75 14.82
N GLN A 217 14.49 -4.88 15.76
CA GLN A 217 15.50 -5.21 16.78
C GLN A 217 14.96 -6.01 17.97
N GLY A 218 13.65 -6.29 18.02
CA GLY A 218 13.01 -7.04 19.10
C GLY A 218 12.71 -6.22 20.36
N GLU A 219 12.77 -4.89 20.28
CA GLU A 219 12.43 -3.96 21.36
C GLU A 219 10.91 -3.70 21.38
N TRP A 220 10.15 -4.76 21.67
CA TRP A 220 8.69 -4.79 21.47
C TRP A 220 7.91 -3.82 22.36
N ASP A 221 8.31 -3.65 23.63
CA ASP A 221 7.56 -2.81 24.58
C ASP A 221 7.57 -1.33 24.18
N GLU A 222 8.70 -0.81 23.72
CA GLU A 222 8.80 0.56 23.24
C GLU A 222 8.05 0.72 21.90
N ALA A 223 8.13 -0.28 21.01
CA ALA A 223 7.37 -0.28 19.77
C ALA A 223 5.85 -0.21 20.02
N VAL A 224 5.31 -0.99 20.99
CA VAL A 224 3.89 -0.92 21.38
C VAL A 224 3.49 0.48 21.83
N ARG A 225 4.30 1.13 22.68
CA ARG A 225 4.02 2.52 23.11
C ARG A 225 3.96 3.48 21.93
N LEU A 226 4.96 3.42 21.04
CA LEU A 226 5.02 4.29 19.87
C LEU A 226 3.86 4.06 18.92
N PHE A 227 3.50 2.81 18.60
CA PHE A 227 2.36 2.54 17.75
C PHE A 227 1.04 2.94 18.42
N THR A 228 0.93 2.83 19.75
CA THR A 228 -0.22 3.34 20.50
C THR A 228 -0.37 4.85 20.31
N ASP A 229 0.72 5.62 20.44
CA ASP A 229 0.71 7.06 20.20
C ASP A 229 0.29 7.38 18.75
N VAL A 230 0.83 6.65 17.77
CA VAL A 230 0.47 6.83 16.35
C VAL A 230 -1.00 6.53 16.10
N THR A 231 -1.55 5.44 16.65
CA THR A 231 -2.97 5.09 16.49
C THR A 231 -3.92 6.06 17.20
N THR A 232 -3.43 6.76 18.23
CA THR A 232 -4.20 7.80 18.93
C THR A 232 -4.24 9.09 18.12
N GLU A 233 -3.12 9.49 17.52
CA GLU A 233 -3.02 10.70 16.68
C GLU A 233 -3.65 10.51 15.30
N LEU A 234 -3.44 9.34 14.69
CA LEU A 234 -3.90 8.98 13.35
C LEU A 234 -4.79 7.73 13.40
N PRO A 235 -6.04 7.82 13.93
CA PRO A 235 -6.91 6.66 14.11
C PRO A 235 -7.31 5.96 12.81
N ALA A 236 -7.21 6.63 11.66
CA ALA A 236 -7.48 6.07 10.33
C ALA A 236 -6.25 5.42 9.66
N TYR A 237 -5.08 5.39 10.32
CA TYR A 237 -3.87 4.81 9.75
C TYR A 237 -3.82 3.29 9.98
N ALA A 238 -4.37 2.53 9.03
CA ALA A 238 -4.54 1.08 9.13
C ALA A 238 -3.25 0.32 9.45
N GLU A 239 -2.12 0.73 8.87
CA GLU A 239 -0.82 0.08 9.07
C GLU A 239 -0.32 0.23 10.51
N ALA A 240 -0.50 1.39 11.15
CA ALA A 240 -0.10 1.57 12.54
C ALA A 240 -0.87 0.63 13.49
N TRP A 241 -2.16 0.40 13.23
CA TRP A 241 -2.96 -0.58 13.96
C TRP A 241 -2.47 -2.02 13.76
N ARG A 242 -2.06 -2.38 12.53
CA ARG A 242 -1.47 -3.69 12.23
C ARG A 242 -0.19 -3.91 13.03
N GLU A 243 0.73 -2.96 12.95
CA GLU A 243 2.03 -3.05 13.62
C GLU A 243 1.90 -3.04 15.15
N ARG A 244 0.97 -2.24 15.68
CA ARG A 244 0.59 -2.27 17.10
C ARG A 244 0.15 -3.66 17.54
N GLY A 245 -0.79 -4.26 16.81
CA GLY A 245 -1.29 -5.59 17.12
C GLY A 245 -0.20 -6.66 17.03
N ILE A 246 0.69 -6.60 16.04
CA ILE A 246 1.84 -7.51 15.94
C ILE A 246 2.75 -7.36 17.17
N ALA A 247 3.08 -6.12 17.57
CA ALA A 247 3.94 -5.85 18.70
C ALA A 247 3.31 -6.26 20.05
N GLU A 248 2.02 -5.99 20.28
CA GLU A 248 1.26 -6.41 21.46
C GLU A 248 1.29 -7.94 21.65
N ASN A 249 1.23 -8.68 20.54
CA ASN A 249 1.31 -10.14 20.58
C ASN A 249 2.72 -10.68 20.80
N LYS A 250 3.76 -9.88 20.58
CA LYS A 250 5.15 -10.27 20.79
C LYS A 250 5.59 -10.00 22.23
N THR A 251 5.16 -8.88 22.83
CA THR A 251 5.37 -8.62 24.27
C THR A 251 4.69 -9.68 25.12
N ALA A 252 3.45 -10.02 24.81
CA ALA A 252 2.69 -11.04 25.54
C ALA A 252 3.16 -12.49 25.36
N ARG A 253 4.08 -12.77 24.42
CA ARG A 253 4.67 -14.13 24.33
C ARG A 253 5.61 -14.44 25.50
N ALA A 254 6.04 -13.44 26.27
CA ALA A 254 6.85 -13.66 27.46
C ALA A 254 6.04 -14.28 28.62
N ASP A 255 4.73 -14.02 28.68
CA ASP A 255 3.82 -14.55 29.69
C ASP A 255 2.65 -15.25 28.98
N ALA A 256 2.60 -16.58 29.04
CA ALA A 256 1.67 -17.49 28.34
C ALA A 256 0.17 -17.11 28.43
N ALA A 257 -0.26 -16.09 27.69
CA ALA A 257 -1.62 -15.56 27.77
C ALA A 257 -2.52 -16.11 26.67
N ALA A 258 -3.67 -16.65 27.08
CA ALA A 258 -4.79 -17.04 26.23
C ALA A 258 -5.54 -15.84 25.61
N ASP A 259 -5.18 -14.61 25.98
CA ASP A 259 -6.02 -13.41 25.83
C ASP A 259 -5.82 -12.62 24.52
N ALA A 260 -5.12 -13.18 23.52
CA ALA A 260 -5.03 -12.59 22.17
C ALA A 260 -4.80 -11.05 22.13
N PRO A 261 -3.79 -10.50 22.83
CA PRO A 261 -3.77 -9.08 23.23
C PRO A 261 -3.74 -8.07 22.07
N GLY A 262 -3.23 -8.45 20.90
CA GLY A 262 -3.27 -7.59 19.72
C GLY A 262 -4.47 -7.79 18.79
N GLU A 263 -5.44 -8.63 19.16
CA GLU A 263 -6.62 -8.89 18.33
C GLU A 263 -7.42 -7.62 18.04
N THR A 264 -7.69 -6.80 19.05
CA THR A 264 -8.47 -5.55 18.89
C THR A 264 -7.79 -4.62 17.87
N SER A 265 -6.47 -4.45 17.99
CA SER A 265 -5.67 -3.63 17.06
C SER A 265 -5.70 -4.20 15.64
N LEU A 266 -5.57 -5.52 15.47
CA LEU A 266 -5.62 -6.16 14.16
C LEU A 266 -7.00 -6.07 13.51
N ARG A 267 -8.09 -6.26 14.27
CA ARG A 267 -9.45 -6.08 13.78
C ARG A 267 -9.70 -4.63 13.36
N GLN A 268 -9.17 -3.66 14.11
CA GLN A 268 -9.25 -2.25 13.72
C GLN A 268 -8.48 -1.96 12.42
N SER A 269 -7.30 -2.55 12.24
CA SER A 269 -6.54 -2.46 10.99
C SER A 269 -7.34 -3.00 9.80
N ILE A 270 -7.94 -4.19 9.93
CA ILE A 270 -8.77 -4.82 8.89
C ILE A 270 -10.02 -3.99 8.59
N ALA A 271 -10.65 -3.39 9.61
CA ALA A 271 -11.81 -2.52 9.39
C ALA A 271 -11.47 -1.26 8.57
N LEU A 272 -10.23 -0.77 8.67
CA LEU A 272 -9.73 0.37 7.89
C LEU A 272 -9.22 -0.05 6.51
N ASN A 273 -8.62 -1.24 6.40
CA ASN A 273 -8.20 -1.83 5.13
C ASN A 273 -8.58 -3.31 5.03
N LEU A 274 -9.69 -3.59 4.35
CA LEU A 274 -10.27 -4.93 4.24
C LEU A 274 -9.37 -5.93 3.49
N ASN A 275 -8.44 -5.46 2.66
CA ASN A 275 -7.58 -6.29 1.82
C ASN A 275 -6.15 -6.47 2.37
N ASP A 276 -5.85 -5.96 3.57
CA ASP A 276 -4.53 -6.11 4.20
C ASP A 276 -4.29 -7.57 4.61
N PHE A 277 -3.64 -8.33 3.73
CA PHE A 277 -3.40 -9.74 3.97
C PHE A 277 -2.47 -9.99 5.17
N ASP A 278 -1.56 -9.07 5.48
CA ASP A 278 -0.63 -9.18 6.62
C ASP A 278 -1.38 -9.00 7.94
N ALA A 279 -2.36 -8.10 7.98
CA ALA A 279 -3.25 -7.93 9.13
C ALA A 279 -4.12 -9.18 9.35
N HIS A 280 -4.73 -9.72 8.29
CA HIS A 280 -5.50 -10.97 8.34
C HIS A 280 -4.64 -12.17 8.78
N ALA A 281 -3.44 -12.33 8.22
CA ALA A 281 -2.52 -13.42 8.57
C ALA A 281 -2.04 -13.30 10.02
N SER A 282 -1.77 -12.08 10.47
CA SER A 282 -1.40 -11.80 11.86
C SER A 282 -2.56 -12.14 12.81
N LEU A 283 -3.79 -11.74 12.49
CA LEU A 283 -4.99 -12.07 13.27
C LEU A 283 -5.20 -13.59 13.34
N GLY A 284 -5.07 -14.30 12.22
CA GLY A 284 -5.13 -15.75 12.18
C GLY A 284 -4.10 -16.40 13.10
N GLY A 285 -2.87 -15.88 13.12
CA GLY A 285 -1.82 -16.36 14.00
C GLY A 285 -2.10 -16.15 15.48
N VAL A 286 -2.78 -15.05 15.83
CA VAL A 286 -3.19 -14.70 17.19
C VAL A 286 -4.31 -15.61 17.67
N LEU A 287 -5.38 -15.72 16.87
CA LEU A 287 -6.53 -16.56 17.16
C LEU A 287 -6.14 -18.04 17.27
N LYS A 288 -5.23 -18.50 16.40
CA LYS A 288 -4.69 -19.86 16.45
C LYS A 288 -4.02 -20.17 17.80
N ARG A 289 -3.23 -19.23 18.33
CA ARG A 289 -2.58 -19.39 19.65
C ARG A 289 -3.58 -19.35 20.80
N ALA A 290 -4.63 -18.56 20.68
CA ALA A 290 -5.74 -18.52 21.63
C ALA A 290 -6.67 -19.75 21.54
N GLY A 291 -6.38 -20.72 20.65
CA GLY A 291 -7.20 -21.92 20.48
C GLY A 291 -8.49 -21.73 19.68
N ARG A 292 -8.75 -20.51 19.17
CA ARG A 292 -9.93 -20.15 18.36
C ARG A 292 -9.69 -20.52 16.90
N ARG A 293 -9.67 -21.83 16.62
CA ARG A 293 -9.20 -22.40 15.36
C ARG A 293 -10.08 -22.05 14.16
N GLU A 294 -11.40 -21.98 14.36
CA GLU A 294 -12.37 -21.64 13.32
C GLU A 294 -12.18 -20.19 12.84
N GLU A 295 -12.14 -19.22 13.75
CA GLU A 295 -11.89 -17.81 13.40
C GLU A 295 -10.47 -17.59 12.84
N ALA A 296 -9.50 -18.37 13.32
CA ALA A 296 -8.15 -18.36 12.75
C ALA A 296 -8.15 -18.83 11.29
N LEU A 297 -8.89 -19.90 10.98
CA LEU A 297 -9.05 -20.40 9.62
C LEU A 297 -9.68 -19.33 8.73
N GLU A 298 -10.78 -18.71 9.15
CA GLU A 298 -11.43 -17.61 8.39
C GLU A 298 -10.44 -16.48 8.07
N SER A 299 -9.63 -16.08 9.05
CA SER A 299 -8.63 -15.03 8.88
C SER A 299 -7.53 -15.43 7.89
N TYR A 300 -7.05 -16.68 7.96
CA TYR A 300 -6.05 -17.17 7.00
C TYR A 300 -6.61 -17.38 5.60
N GLU A 301 -7.90 -17.74 5.46
CA GLU A 301 -8.58 -17.81 4.16
C GLU A 301 -8.70 -16.43 3.52
N ALA A 302 -9.07 -15.41 4.30
CA ALA A 302 -9.06 -14.02 3.85
C ALA A 302 -7.65 -13.58 3.41
N ALA A 303 -6.64 -13.82 4.24
CA ALA A 303 -5.24 -13.50 3.90
C ALA A 303 -4.77 -14.20 2.62
N ASN A 304 -5.08 -15.49 2.46
CA ASN A 304 -4.74 -16.24 1.25
C ASN A 304 -5.43 -15.66 0.00
N GLY A 305 -6.69 -15.21 0.12
CA GLY A 305 -7.43 -14.57 -0.96
C GLY A 305 -6.79 -13.28 -1.49
N TYR A 306 -6.14 -12.50 -0.62
CA TYR A 306 -5.50 -11.22 -0.99
C TYR A 306 -4.00 -11.31 -1.29
N SER A 307 -3.29 -12.30 -0.72
CA SER A 307 -1.82 -12.36 -0.74
C SER A 307 -1.19 -12.90 -2.04
N ASN A 308 -1.99 -13.22 -3.07
CA ASN A 308 -1.51 -13.74 -4.35
C ASN A 308 -0.55 -14.94 -4.23
N SER A 309 -0.90 -15.94 -3.42
CA SER A 309 -0.12 -17.17 -3.17
C SER A 309 1.06 -17.01 -2.20
N HIS A 310 0.95 -16.13 -1.21
CA HIS A 310 1.95 -16.07 -0.14
C HIS A 310 1.96 -17.38 0.67
N PRO A 311 3.14 -18.03 0.87
CA PRO A 311 3.25 -19.34 1.51
C PRO A 311 2.74 -19.37 2.95
N TYR A 312 3.04 -18.34 3.74
CA TYR A 312 2.72 -18.28 5.16
C TYR A 312 1.22 -18.42 5.49
N PRO A 313 0.30 -17.56 4.99
CA PRO A 313 -1.12 -17.73 5.26
C PRO A 313 -1.67 -19.01 4.62
N PHE A 314 -1.19 -19.38 3.43
CA PHE A 314 -1.65 -20.58 2.71
C PHE A 314 -1.37 -21.89 3.48
N LEU A 315 -0.15 -22.09 3.97
CA LEU A 315 0.21 -23.28 4.74
C LEU A 315 -0.59 -23.35 6.06
N ASN A 316 -0.72 -22.22 6.77
CA ASN A 316 -1.49 -22.18 8.01
C ASN A 316 -2.99 -22.45 7.78
N MET A 317 -3.55 -21.92 6.69
CA MET A 317 -4.92 -22.20 6.24
C MET A 317 -5.13 -23.70 6.02
N LEU A 318 -4.27 -24.36 5.24
CA LEU A 318 -4.39 -25.79 4.95
C LEU A 318 -4.27 -26.66 6.22
N LYS A 319 -3.32 -26.34 7.11
CA LYS A 319 -3.15 -27.06 8.38
C LYS A 319 -4.38 -26.94 9.28
N LEU A 320 -4.94 -25.74 9.44
CA LEU A 320 -6.13 -25.56 10.27
C LEU A 320 -7.37 -26.21 9.66
N ARG A 321 -7.53 -26.11 8.33
CA ARG A 321 -8.58 -26.81 7.60
C ARG A 321 -8.50 -28.32 7.82
N ALA A 322 -7.29 -28.89 7.69
CA ALA A 322 -7.05 -30.31 7.94
C ALA A 322 -7.38 -30.73 9.38
N ALA A 323 -6.90 -29.95 10.36
CA ALA A 323 -7.10 -30.22 11.77
C ALA A 323 -8.58 -30.13 12.20
N LEU A 324 -9.35 -29.19 11.63
CA LEU A 324 -10.77 -28.99 11.96
C LEU A 324 -11.68 -30.02 11.29
N HIS A 325 -11.40 -30.40 10.04
CA HIS A 325 -12.26 -31.31 9.28
C HIS A 325 -11.80 -32.77 9.31
N GLY A 326 -10.62 -33.05 9.86
CA GLY A 326 -10.01 -34.39 9.86
C GLY A 326 -9.64 -34.90 8.46
N THR A 327 -9.74 -34.05 7.43
CA THR A 327 -9.44 -34.40 6.04
C THR A 327 -8.77 -33.20 5.36
N LEU A 328 -7.89 -33.45 4.40
CA LEU A 328 -7.23 -32.40 3.61
C LEU A 328 -7.45 -32.67 2.12
N ALA A 329 -8.52 -32.13 1.57
CA ALA A 329 -8.80 -32.14 0.15
C ALA A 329 -8.38 -30.81 -0.48
N LEU A 330 -7.39 -30.84 -1.38
CA LEU A 330 -6.96 -29.66 -2.12
C LEU A 330 -7.91 -29.42 -3.29
N SER A 331 -8.52 -28.23 -3.33
CA SER A 331 -9.28 -27.80 -4.51
C SER A 331 -8.34 -27.51 -5.68
N GLY A 332 -8.88 -27.40 -6.90
CA GLY A 332 -8.08 -26.99 -8.05
C GLY A 332 -7.45 -25.59 -7.90
N ALA A 333 -8.04 -24.72 -7.07
CA ALA A 333 -7.44 -23.44 -6.70
C ALA A 333 -6.26 -23.65 -5.74
N ASP A 334 -6.44 -24.47 -4.71
CA ASP A 334 -5.37 -24.79 -3.75
C ASP A 334 -4.15 -25.40 -4.46
N SER A 335 -4.35 -26.33 -5.40
CA SER A 335 -3.24 -26.94 -6.16
C SER A 335 -2.46 -25.91 -6.98
N ARG A 336 -3.13 -24.91 -7.57
CA ARG A 336 -2.45 -23.83 -8.29
C ARG A 336 -1.66 -22.91 -7.35
N THR A 337 -2.26 -22.58 -6.20
CA THR A 337 -1.61 -21.77 -5.17
C THR A 337 -0.39 -22.50 -4.59
N LEU A 338 -0.51 -23.80 -4.33
CA LEU A 338 0.58 -24.67 -3.87
C LEU A 338 1.78 -24.63 -4.81
N GLN A 339 1.54 -24.81 -6.12
CA GLN A 339 2.60 -24.75 -7.13
C GLN A 339 3.29 -23.38 -7.20
N ARG A 340 2.53 -22.29 -7.08
CA ARG A 340 3.08 -20.93 -7.07
C ARG A 340 3.89 -20.65 -5.80
N ALA A 341 3.35 -21.01 -4.64
CA ALA A 341 4.01 -20.87 -3.34
C ALA A 341 5.32 -21.68 -3.29
N ARG A 342 5.32 -22.90 -3.85
CA ARG A 342 6.53 -23.75 -3.96
C ARG A 342 7.62 -23.06 -4.78
N ARG A 343 7.28 -22.52 -5.96
CA ARG A 343 8.25 -21.76 -6.79
C ARG A 343 8.83 -20.55 -6.05
N LEU A 344 7.98 -19.80 -5.35
CA LEU A 344 8.40 -18.63 -4.60
C LEU A 344 9.34 -18.99 -3.45
N ARG A 345 8.97 -19.98 -2.61
CA ARG A 345 9.83 -20.40 -1.49
C ARG A 345 11.13 -21.02 -1.95
N PHE A 346 11.14 -21.80 -3.03
CA PHE A 346 12.37 -22.37 -3.58
C PHE A 346 13.37 -21.29 -3.98
N ALA A 347 12.90 -20.26 -4.71
CA ALA A 347 13.74 -19.14 -5.09
C ALA A 347 14.30 -18.38 -3.87
N GLN A 348 13.51 -18.20 -2.81
CA GLN A 348 13.95 -17.56 -1.57
C GLN A 348 14.99 -18.41 -0.82
N SER A 349 14.77 -19.72 -0.70
CA SER A 349 15.71 -20.65 -0.09
C SER A 349 17.04 -20.71 -0.84
N GLU A 350 17.02 -20.71 -2.18
CA GLU A 350 18.24 -20.68 -3.01
C GLU A 350 19.00 -19.35 -2.85
N ALA A 351 18.28 -18.25 -2.67
CA ALA A 351 18.83 -16.94 -2.36
C ALA A 351 19.26 -16.78 -0.88
N LYS A 352 19.11 -17.82 -0.04
CA LYS A 352 19.36 -17.81 1.42
C LYS A 352 18.59 -16.70 2.15
N GLN A 353 17.38 -16.43 1.70
CA GLN A 353 16.46 -15.51 2.34
C GLN A 353 15.58 -16.26 3.34
N ASP A 354 15.31 -15.64 4.49
CA ASP A 354 14.38 -16.17 5.50
C ASP A 354 14.74 -17.58 6.01
N GLU A 355 16.04 -17.90 6.12
CA GLU A 355 16.49 -19.17 6.71
C GLU A 355 16.28 -19.17 8.25
N PRO A 356 15.85 -20.30 8.85
CA PRO A 356 15.58 -21.60 8.24
C PRO A 356 14.15 -21.76 7.68
N TRP A 357 13.27 -20.78 7.89
CA TRP A 357 11.83 -20.88 7.58
C TRP A 357 11.52 -21.13 6.11
N SER A 358 12.31 -20.56 5.19
CA SER A 358 12.13 -20.79 3.76
C SER A 358 12.32 -22.28 3.39
N HIS A 359 13.26 -22.99 4.03
CA HIS A 359 13.46 -24.42 3.84
C HIS A 359 12.35 -25.25 4.49
N PHE A 360 11.90 -24.87 5.68
CA PHE A 360 10.80 -25.54 6.37
C PHE A 360 9.47 -25.41 5.60
N ASP A 361 9.13 -24.21 5.14
CA ASP A 361 7.96 -23.99 4.30
C ASP A 361 8.09 -24.78 2.98
N SER A 362 9.29 -24.81 2.37
CA SER A 362 9.55 -25.61 1.16
C SER A 362 9.32 -27.10 1.39
N ALA A 363 9.76 -27.63 2.54
CA ALA A 363 9.56 -29.02 2.92
C ALA A 363 8.07 -29.36 3.06
N GLU A 364 7.32 -28.49 3.73
CA GLU A 364 5.88 -28.66 3.91
C GLU A 364 5.12 -28.57 2.58
N LEU A 365 5.47 -27.61 1.71
CA LEU A 365 4.86 -27.49 0.38
C LEU A 365 5.13 -28.74 -0.47
N CYS A 366 6.33 -29.33 -0.41
CA CYS A 366 6.65 -30.58 -1.11
C CYS A 366 5.87 -31.77 -0.53
N LEU A 367 5.75 -31.85 0.79
CA LEU A 367 4.97 -32.88 1.48
C LEU A 367 3.50 -32.86 1.01
N LEU A 368 2.90 -31.67 0.95
CA LEU A 368 1.50 -31.48 0.53
C LEU A 368 1.28 -31.74 -0.98
N ASP A 369 2.33 -31.61 -1.79
CA ASP A 369 2.34 -31.94 -3.23
C ASP A 369 2.63 -33.44 -3.48
N GLY A 370 2.95 -34.21 -2.43
CA GLY A 370 3.27 -35.63 -2.49
C GLY A 370 4.72 -35.97 -2.83
N ASP A 371 5.60 -34.96 -2.93
CA ASP A 371 7.03 -35.12 -3.22
C ASP A 371 7.83 -35.34 -1.92
N VAL A 372 7.69 -36.55 -1.36
CA VAL A 372 8.28 -36.92 -0.06
C VAL A 372 9.81 -36.84 -0.08
N HIS A 373 10.45 -37.14 -1.22
CA HIS A 373 11.90 -37.10 -1.33
C HIS A 373 12.43 -35.67 -1.19
N GLU A 374 11.88 -34.73 -1.97
CA GLU A 374 12.29 -33.33 -1.90
C GLU A 374 11.90 -32.72 -0.55
N ALA A 375 10.77 -33.12 0.04
CA ALA A 375 10.36 -32.68 1.37
C ALA A 375 11.42 -33.00 2.44
N LEU A 376 11.98 -34.22 2.42
CA LEU A 376 13.06 -34.62 3.34
C LEU A 376 14.37 -33.87 3.08
N VAL A 377 14.72 -33.62 1.81
CA VAL A 377 15.91 -32.82 1.47
C VAL A 377 15.79 -31.42 2.04
N ARG A 378 14.66 -30.75 1.81
CA ARG A 378 14.41 -29.39 2.32
C ARG A 378 14.32 -29.35 3.83
N LEU A 379 13.73 -30.36 4.46
CA LEU A 379 13.71 -30.47 5.92
C LEU A 379 15.12 -30.46 6.51
N ARG A 380 16.03 -31.28 5.98
CA ARG A 380 17.41 -31.36 6.44
C ARG A 380 18.18 -30.05 6.23
N LEU A 381 17.91 -29.35 5.12
CA LEU A 381 18.46 -28.00 4.90
C LEU A 381 17.95 -27.01 5.94
N GLY A 382 16.65 -27.06 6.28
CA GLY A 382 16.07 -26.22 7.33
C GLY A 382 16.67 -26.51 8.70
N VAL A 383 16.83 -27.79 9.06
CA VAL A 383 17.51 -28.18 10.31
C VAL A 383 18.95 -27.68 10.33
N ALA A 384 19.71 -27.88 9.25
CA ALA A 384 21.10 -27.42 9.15
C ALA A 384 21.25 -25.89 9.19
N ALA A 385 20.28 -25.15 8.67
CA ALA A 385 20.25 -23.69 8.71
C ALA A 385 19.66 -23.14 10.03
N SER A 386 19.15 -23.99 10.91
CA SER A 386 18.55 -23.54 12.18
C SER A 386 19.64 -23.09 13.15
N THR A 387 19.41 -21.94 13.77
CA THR A 387 20.32 -21.34 14.74
C THR A 387 19.87 -21.51 16.18
N ALA A 388 18.64 -22.00 16.40
CA ALA A 388 18.08 -22.23 17.72
C ALA A 388 17.07 -23.39 17.72
N GLU A 389 17.03 -24.14 18.82
CA GLU A 389 16.18 -25.34 18.98
C GLU A 389 14.68 -25.04 18.78
N PHE A 390 14.21 -23.88 19.27
CA PHE A 390 12.80 -23.49 19.15
C PHE A 390 12.31 -23.43 17.69
N GLN A 391 13.20 -23.21 16.72
CA GLN A 391 12.84 -23.16 15.29
C GLN A 391 12.38 -24.55 14.81
N ILE A 392 13.13 -25.58 15.20
CA ILE A 392 12.85 -26.97 14.89
C ILE A 392 11.56 -27.40 15.60
N ASP A 393 11.44 -27.09 16.90
CA ASP A 393 10.25 -27.41 17.69
C ASP A 393 8.98 -26.77 17.12
N THR A 394 9.07 -25.50 16.69
CA THR A 394 7.95 -24.78 16.09
C THR A 394 7.49 -25.47 14.80
N PHE A 395 8.43 -25.88 13.94
CA PHE A 395 8.11 -26.58 12.72
C PHE A 395 7.49 -27.96 13.00
N LYS A 396 8.06 -28.71 13.94
CA LYS A 396 7.54 -30.01 14.40
C LYS A 396 6.10 -29.91 14.91
N GLN A 397 5.83 -28.96 15.81
CA GLN A 397 4.49 -28.69 16.34
C GLN A 397 3.51 -28.33 15.22
N SER A 398 3.98 -27.60 14.21
CA SER A 398 3.17 -27.28 13.04
C SER A 398 2.78 -28.52 12.23
N LEU A 399 3.70 -29.46 12.00
CA LEU A 399 3.41 -30.71 11.28
C LEU A 399 2.49 -31.64 12.07
N GLN A 400 2.57 -31.62 13.41
CA GLN A 400 1.70 -32.43 14.27
C GLN A 400 0.20 -32.10 14.09
N LEU A 401 -0.15 -30.90 13.62
CA LEU A 401 -1.54 -30.55 13.28
C LEU A 401 -2.12 -31.40 12.14
N LEU A 402 -1.26 -32.06 11.36
CA LEU A 402 -1.66 -32.93 10.26
C LEU A 402 -1.78 -34.40 10.69
N LEU A 403 -1.46 -34.75 11.94
CA LEU A 403 -1.64 -36.10 12.45
C LEU A 403 -3.13 -36.44 12.55
N GLY A 404 -3.48 -37.67 12.16
CA GLY A 404 -4.86 -38.16 12.20
C GLY A 404 -5.73 -37.76 11.00
N VAL A 405 -5.25 -36.86 10.13
CA VAL A 405 -5.92 -36.48 8.88
C VAL A 405 -6.13 -37.70 7.97
N GLN A 406 -7.31 -37.80 7.35
CA GLN A 406 -7.68 -38.86 6.43
C GLN A 406 -7.87 -38.34 4.99
N PRO A 407 -7.32 -39.02 3.97
CA PRO A 407 -6.35 -40.12 4.09
C PRO A 407 -5.02 -39.63 4.71
N PRO A 408 -4.20 -40.52 5.29
CA PRO A 408 -2.92 -40.13 5.88
C PRO A 408 -2.02 -39.44 4.86
N ILE A 409 -1.39 -38.33 5.26
CA ILE A 409 -0.45 -37.61 4.42
C ILE A 409 0.81 -38.45 4.25
N SER A 410 1.08 -38.88 3.01
CA SER A 410 2.27 -39.66 2.67
C SER A 410 3.55 -38.91 3.06
N GLY A 411 4.48 -39.58 3.74
CA GLY A 411 5.76 -39.00 4.17
C GLY A 411 5.74 -38.24 5.49
N LEU A 412 4.58 -37.86 6.04
CA LEU A 412 4.50 -37.12 7.31
C LEU A 412 5.20 -37.86 8.48
N PRO A 413 5.01 -39.17 8.69
CA PRO A 413 5.73 -39.90 9.75
C PRO A 413 7.25 -39.88 9.58
N ALA A 414 7.75 -39.90 8.33
CA ALA A 414 9.18 -39.87 8.06
C ALA A 414 9.79 -38.50 8.38
N LEU A 415 9.10 -37.41 8.03
CA LEU A 415 9.53 -36.05 8.40
C LEU A 415 9.54 -35.86 9.92
N LEU A 416 8.51 -36.32 10.63
CA LEU A 416 8.46 -36.23 12.09
C LEU A 416 9.59 -37.00 12.77
N ALA A 417 9.95 -38.19 12.25
CA ALA A 417 11.04 -39.00 12.77
C ALA A 417 12.43 -38.39 12.55
N GLU A 418 12.62 -37.53 11.53
CA GLU A 418 13.88 -36.78 11.33
C GLU A 418 14.00 -35.55 12.26
N LEU A 419 12.91 -35.20 12.95
CA LEU A 419 12.82 -34.10 13.92
C LEU A 419 12.83 -34.59 15.38
N ASP A 420 12.93 -35.90 15.60
CA ASP A 420 13.16 -36.56 16.91
C ASP A 420 14.65 -36.87 17.07
#